data_AF-A0A9E5TUE0-F1
#
_entry.id   AF-A0A9E5TUE0-F1
#
_cell.length_a   1.000
_cell.length_b   1.000
_cell.length_c   1.000
_cell.angle_alpha   90.00
_cell.angle_beta   90.00
_cell.angle_gamma   90.00
#
_symmetry.space_group_name_H-M   'P 1'
#
loop_
_entity.id
_entity.type
_entity.pdbx_description
1 polymer ?
#
loop_
_entity_poly.entity_id
_entity_poly.type
_entity_poly.pdbx_seq_one_letter_code
_entity_poly.pdbx_strand_id
1 'polypeptide(L)'
;IKVLDFQYANWSPAEGKRIMSALIQSYGDKIHGVWGDGLQTSGAMEALREAGMKVPITGDHLNAFLVRAQQWGFPAMSIDFPVSMGSDSVRVALQVLNGRPVPFIIDVPRTVVTTVDTENVKTDIPWSQMAHSEWPDEWWNHTLPEKWLPK
;
A
#
# COMPACT_ATOMS: atom_id res chain seq x y z
N ILE A 1 21.31 -6.82 -0.98
CA ILE A 1 20.01 -7.39 -1.41
C ILE A 1 20.25 -8.19 -2.69
N LYS A 2 19.64 -9.37 -2.85
CA LYS A 2 19.66 -10.15 -4.10
C LYS A 2 18.22 -10.25 -4.62
N VAL A 3 17.98 -9.81 -5.85
CA VAL A 3 16.68 -9.96 -6.52
C VAL A 3 16.59 -11.39 -7.05
N LEU A 4 15.59 -12.14 -6.58
CA LEU A 4 15.32 -13.49 -7.07
C LEU A 4 14.53 -13.48 -8.38
N ASP A 5 13.53 -12.59 -8.45
CA ASP A 5 12.62 -12.49 -9.58
C ASP A 5 12.00 -11.08 -9.65
N PHE A 6 11.41 -10.75 -10.82
CA PHE A 6 10.69 -9.50 -11.06
C PHE A 6 9.51 -9.78 -12.00
N GLN A 7 8.30 -9.40 -11.60
CA GLN A 7 7.06 -9.74 -12.30
C GLN A 7 6.09 -8.57 -12.35
N TYR A 8 5.33 -8.47 -13.44
CA TYR A 8 4.24 -7.52 -13.58
C TYR A 8 2.91 -8.20 -13.22
N ALA A 9 2.19 -7.61 -12.26
CA ALA A 9 0.93 -8.15 -11.76
C ALA A 9 -0.30 -7.31 -12.14
N ASN A 10 -0.15 -6.37 -13.08
CA ASN A 10 -1.23 -5.58 -13.67
C ASN A 10 -2.19 -4.93 -12.65
N TRP A 11 -1.68 -4.47 -11.51
CA TRP A 11 -2.50 -3.91 -10.44
C TRP A 11 -3.67 -4.82 -10.02
N SER A 12 -3.47 -6.15 -10.04
CA SER A 12 -4.53 -7.11 -9.73
C SER A 12 -4.14 -8.00 -8.55
N PRO A 13 -5.00 -8.08 -7.50
CA PRO A 13 -4.84 -9.04 -6.42
C PRO A 13 -4.79 -10.49 -6.92
N ALA A 14 -5.61 -10.85 -7.90
CA ALA A 14 -5.69 -12.22 -8.42
C ALA A 14 -4.38 -12.63 -9.10
N GLU A 15 -3.85 -11.77 -9.97
CA GLU A 15 -2.56 -11.98 -10.61
C GLU A 15 -1.42 -11.98 -9.59
N GLY A 16 -1.46 -11.06 -8.61
CA GLY A 16 -0.51 -11.02 -7.51
C GLY A 16 -0.44 -12.34 -6.75
N LYS A 17 -1.60 -12.92 -6.41
CA LYS A 17 -1.70 -14.24 -5.78
C LYS A 17 -1.12 -15.34 -6.68
N ARG A 18 -1.55 -15.42 -7.93
CA ARG A 18 -1.09 -16.44 -8.89
C ARG A 18 0.42 -16.38 -9.09
N ILE A 19 0.97 -15.19 -9.29
CA ILE A 19 2.40 -14.97 -9.48
C ILE A 19 3.16 -15.35 -8.21
N MET A 20 2.72 -14.87 -7.05
CA MET A 20 3.39 -15.17 -5.78
C MET A 20 3.38 -16.67 -5.47
N SER A 21 2.26 -17.38 -5.71
CA SER A 21 2.22 -18.84 -5.58
C SER A 21 3.24 -19.55 -6.47
N ALA A 22 3.43 -19.09 -7.72
CA ALA A 22 4.45 -19.65 -8.62
C ALA A 22 5.88 -19.34 -8.15
N LEU A 23 6.12 -18.13 -7.63
CA LEU A 23 7.41 -17.75 -7.05
C LEU A 23 7.72 -18.57 -5.79
N ILE A 24 6.73 -18.81 -4.92
CA ILE A 24 6.87 -19.69 -3.75
C ILE A 24 7.25 -21.11 -4.18
N GLN A 25 6.61 -21.66 -5.22
CA GLN A 25 6.96 -22.98 -5.75
C GLN A 25 8.40 -23.03 -6.29
N SER A 26 8.88 -21.94 -6.91
CA SER A 26 10.18 -21.88 -7.56
C SER A 26 11.34 -21.62 -6.57
N TYR A 27 11.11 -20.74 -5.59
CA TYR A 27 12.15 -20.22 -4.71
C TYR A 27 11.98 -20.64 -3.25
N GLY A 28 10.78 -21.00 -2.82
CA GLY A 28 10.49 -21.48 -1.47
C GLY A 28 11.05 -20.57 -0.37
N ASP A 29 11.81 -21.19 0.52
CA ASP A 29 12.46 -20.57 1.68
C ASP A 29 13.51 -19.51 1.35
N LYS A 30 13.98 -19.43 0.09
CA LYS A 30 14.93 -18.39 -0.35
C LYS A 30 14.28 -17.01 -0.41
N ILE A 31 12.95 -16.93 -0.43
CA ILE A 31 12.23 -15.66 -0.42
C ILE A 31 12.30 -15.09 0.99
N HIS A 32 13.06 -14.01 1.16
CA HIS A 32 13.19 -13.32 2.46
C HIS A 32 12.36 -12.04 2.56
N GLY A 33 11.69 -11.66 1.48
CA GLY A 33 10.84 -10.47 1.44
C GLY A 33 10.24 -10.25 0.06
N VAL A 34 9.15 -9.50 0.01
CA VAL A 34 8.43 -9.15 -1.21
C VAL A 34 8.32 -7.63 -1.29
N TRP A 35 8.81 -7.06 -2.39
CA TRP A 35 8.54 -5.67 -2.72
C TRP A 35 7.34 -5.61 -3.66
N GLY A 36 6.21 -5.15 -3.16
CA GLY A 36 5.01 -4.81 -3.92
C GLY A 36 4.72 -3.31 -3.86
N ASP A 37 4.10 -2.81 -4.93
CA ASP A 37 3.61 -1.44 -5.08
C ASP A 37 2.24 -1.52 -5.75
N GLY A 38 1.16 -1.26 -5.01
CA GLY A 38 -0.22 -1.41 -5.51
C GLY A 38 -1.00 -2.65 -5.08
N LEU A 39 -2.10 -2.89 -5.81
CA LEU A 39 -3.19 -3.81 -5.44
C LEU A 39 -2.78 -5.29 -5.36
N GLN A 40 -1.80 -5.71 -6.17
CA GLN A 40 -1.31 -7.09 -6.22
C GLN A 40 -0.76 -7.60 -4.89
N THR A 41 -0.34 -6.69 -4.02
CA THR A 41 0.32 -7.01 -2.75
C THR A 41 -0.61 -7.75 -1.80
N SER A 42 -1.91 -7.40 -1.82
CA SER A 42 -2.93 -8.08 -1.03
C SER A 42 -3.04 -9.58 -1.39
N GLY A 43 -3.04 -9.90 -2.69
CA GLY A 43 -3.04 -11.28 -3.16
C GLY A 43 -1.72 -12.02 -2.95
N ALA A 44 -0.58 -11.32 -3.09
CA ALA A 44 0.72 -11.91 -2.76
C ALA A 44 0.80 -12.31 -1.28
N MET A 45 0.26 -11.48 -0.38
CA MET A 45 0.18 -11.79 1.05
C MET A 45 -0.72 -13.00 1.34
N GLU A 46 -1.83 -13.14 0.62
CA GLU A 46 -2.67 -14.34 0.72
C GLU A 46 -1.89 -15.61 0.32
N ALA A 47 -1.17 -15.59 -0.80
CA ALA A 47 -0.36 -16.73 -1.23
C ALA A 47 0.73 -17.09 -0.21
N LEU A 48 1.40 -16.08 0.37
CA LEU A 48 2.37 -16.29 1.45
C LEU A 48 1.72 -16.94 2.67
N ARG A 49 0.57 -16.43 3.10
CA ARG A 49 -0.18 -16.98 4.25
C ARG A 49 -0.60 -18.43 4.00
N GLU A 50 -1.14 -18.74 2.83
CA GLU A 50 -1.55 -20.09 2.43
C GLU A 50 -0.38 -21.07 2.40
N ALA A 51 0.81 -20.59 2.04
CA ALA A 51 2.05 -21.38 2.09
C ALA A 51 2.69 -21.47 3.49
N GLY A 52 2.08 -20.87 4.53
CA GLY A 52 2.66 -20.82 5.87
C GLY A 52 3.90 -19.92 5.98
N MET A 53 4.12 -19.02 5.01
CA MET A 53 5.26 -18.12 4.97
C MET A 53 4.87 -16.73 5.51
N LYS A 54 5.74 -16.16 6.34
CA LYS A 54 5.58 -14.82 6.90
C LYS A 54 6.87 -14.02 6.74
N VAL A 55 7.04 -13.46 5.55
CA VAL A 55 8.20 -12.63 5.20
C VAL A 55 7.78 -11.15 5.12
N PRO A 56 8.70 -10.20 5.32
CA PRO A 56 8.42 -8.78 5.12
C PRO A 56 7.83 -8.48 3.75
N ILE A 57 6.78 -7.67 3.70
CA ILE A 57 6.12 -7.28 2.45
C ILE A 57 5.77 -5.78 2.43
N THR A 58 6.04 -5.10 1.32
CA THR A 58 5.61 -3.70 1.10
C THR A 58 4.36 -3.65 0.24
N GLY A 59 3.47 -2.68 0.46
CA GLY A 59 2.31 -2.43 -0.40
C GLY A 59 1.72 -1.03 -0.23
N ASP A 60 0.68 -0.72 -1.00
CA ASP A 60 -0.03 0.56 -0.90
C ASP A 60 -1.04 0.61 0.25
N HIS A 61 -1.57 1.80 0.53
CA HIS A 61 -2.62 2.05 1.53
C HIS A 61 -4.02 1.53 1.16
N LEU A 62 -4.09 0.45 0.39
CA LEU A 62 -5.34 -0.27 0.20
C LEU A 62 -5.75 -0.89 1.55
N ASN A 63 -6.96 -0.58 2.01
CA ASN A 63 -7.45 -1.02 3.31
C ASN A 63 -7.36 -2.56 3.49
N ALA A 64 -7.64 -3.31 2.43
CA ALA A 64 -7.47 -4.76 2.41
C ALA A 64 -6.05 -5.20 2.82
N PHE A 65 -5.01 -4.57 2.29
CA PHE A 65 -3.63 -4.88 2.63
C PHE A 65 -3.34 -4.51 4.09
N LEU A 66 -3.77 -3.32 4.52
CA LEU A 66 -3.51 -2.79 5.85
C LEU A 66 -4.15 -3.65 6.96
N VAL A 67 -5.44 -3.96 6.80
CA VAL A 67 -6.20 -4.77 7.75
C VAL A 67 -5.65 -6.19 7.82
N ARG A 68 -5.38 -6.82 6.68
CA ARG A 68 -4.88 -8.20 6.64
C ARG A 68 -3.47 -8.33 7.17
N ALA A 69 -2.58 -7.38 6.88
CA ALA A 69 -1.24 -7.37 7.46
C ALA A 69 -1.29 -7.34 8.99
N GLN A 70 -2.18 -6.51 9.56
CA GLN A 70 -2.38 -6.44 11.01
C GLN A 70 -2.99 -7.73 11.56
N GLN A 71 -4.10 -8.20 10.98
CA GLN A 71 -4.81 -9.40 11.44
C GLN A 71 -3.96 -10.67 11.35
N TRP A 72 -3.15 -10.79 10.30
CA TRP A 72 -2.32 -11.96 10.06
C TRP A 72 -0.92 -11.79 10.64
N GLY A 73 -0.59 -10.59 11.15
CA GLY A 73 0.66 -10.24 11.81
C GLY A 73 1.88 -10.25 10.89
N PHE A 74 1.75 -9.81 9.65
CA PHE A 74 2.87 -9.69 8.72
C PHE A 74 3.76 -8.50 9.10
N PRO A 75 5.10 -8.65 9.07
CA PRO A 75 5.99 -7.51 8.96
C PRO A 75 5.69 -6.81 7.64
N ALA A 76 5.23 -5.57 7.71
CA ALA A 76 4.75 -4.85 6.54
C ALA A 76 5.10 -3.38 6.62
N MET A 77 5.30 -2.80 5.45
CA MET A 77 5.44 -1.36 5.26
C MET A 77 4.43 -0.93 4.19
N SER A 78 3.81 0.21 4.41
CA SER A 78 2.98 0.85 3.42
C SER A 78 3.40 2.28 3.22
N ILE A 79 3.36 2.72 1.97
CA ILE A 79 3.70 4.08 1.56
C ILE A 79 2.47 4.65 0.87
N ASP A 80 2.10 5.87 1.23
CA ASP A 80 0.91 6.49 0.67
C ASP A 80 1.05 6.83 -0.80
N PHE A 81 -0.03 6.55 -1.52
CA PHE A 81 -0.35 7.19 -2.78
C PHE A 81 -1.65 7.99 -2.58
N PRO A 82 -1.55 9.22 -2.04
CA PRO A 82 -2.68 9.89 -1.42
C PRO A 82 -3.74 10.28 -2.45
N VAL A 83 -4.98 9.83 -2.26
CA VAL A 83 -6.10 10.18 -3.14
C VAL A 83 -6.39 11.69 -3.16
N SER A 84 -5.86 12.44 -2.19
CA SER A 84 -5.94 13.91 -2.14
C SER A 84 -5.34 14.58 -3.38
N MET A 85 -4.42 13.92 -4.10
CA MET A 85 -3.90 14.41 -5.38
C MET A 85 -5.03 14.79 -6.36
N GLY A 86 -6.14 14.05 -6.34
CA GLY A 86 -7.32 14.39 -7.12
C GLY A 86 -7.94 15.73 -6.73
N SER A 87 -8.19 15.97 -5.44
CA SER A 87 -8.79 17.23 -4.98
C SER A 87 -7.81 18.41 -5.03
N ASP A 88 -6.54 18.17 -4.76
CA ASP A 88 -5.47 19.16 -4.83
C ASP A 88 -5.24 19.63 -6.26
N SER A 89 -5.30 18.72 -7.25
CA SER A 89 -5.18 19.10 -8.66
C SER A 89 -6.31 20.02 -9.13
N VAL A 90 -7.56 19.76 -8.70
CA VAL A 90 -8.70 20.65 -9.00
C VAL A 90 -8.51 22.02 -8.37
N ARG A 91 -8.03 22.08 -7.12
CA ARG A 91 -7.75 23.34 -6.43
C ARG A 91 -6.68 24.16 -7.15
N VAL A 92 -5.61 23.50 -7.61
CA VAL A 92 -4.53 24.13 -8.37
C VAL A 92 -5.04 24.63 -9.72
N ALA A 93 -5.86 23.84 -10.42
CA ALA A 93 -6.49 24.27 -11.67
C ALA A 93 -7.32 25.55 -11.51
N LEU A 94 -8.08 25.66 -10.41
CA LEU A 94 -8.81 26.89 -10.11
C LEU A 94 -7.88 28.09 -9.82
N GLN A 95 -6.72 27.88 -9.20
CA GLN A 95 -5.74 28.95 -9.00
C GLN A 95 -5.19 29.46 -10.33
N VAL A 96 -4.85 28.54 -11.25
CA VAL A 96 -4.39 28.86 -12.61
C VAL A 96 -5.46 29.65 -13.37
N LEU A 97 -6.72 29.20 -13.34
CA LEU A 97 -7.83 29.90 -14.00
C LEU A 97 -8.06 31.31 -13.45
N ASN A 98 -7.72 31.55 -12.18
CA ASN A 98 -7.77 32.87 -11.53
C ASN A 98 -6.49 33.70 -11.76
N GLY A 99 -5.61 33.30 -12.68
CA GLY A 99 -4.38 34.02 -13.01
C GLY A 99 -3.33 34.01 -11.89
N ARG A 100 -3.44 33.09 -10.93
CA ARG A 100 -2.46 32.97 -9.85
C ARG A 100 -1.27 32.14 -10.33
N PRO A 101 -0.02 32.56 -10.04
CA PRO A 101 1.14 31.73 -10.31
C PRO A 101 1.11 30.48 -9.40
N VAL A 102 1.44 29.33 -9.97
CA VAL A 102 1.55 28.05 -9.26
C VAL A 102 2.90 27.40 -9.59
N PRO A 103 3.47 26.56 -8.69
CA PRO A 103 4.68 25.79 -8.99
C PRO A 103 4.47 24.84 -10.18
N PHE A 104 5.55 24.53 -10.90
CA PHE A 104 5.52 23.56 -12.00
C PHE A 104 5.30 22.12 -11.51
N ILE A 105 5.83 21.80 -10.32
CA ILE A 105 5.64 20.52 -9.63
C ILE A 105 5.13 20.83 -8.23
N ILE A 106 4.07 20.13 -7.83
CA ILE A 106 3.53 20.16 -6.47
C ILE A 106 3.74 18.76 -5.89
N ASP A 107 4.59 18.68 -4.88
CA ASP A 107 4.79 17.45 -4.12
C ASP A 107 3.66 17.33 -3.09
N VAL A 108 2.94 16.20 -3.13
CA VAL A 108 1.86 15.93 -2.18
C VAL A 108 2.42 15.06 -1.07
N PRO A 109 2.30 15.48 0.21
CA PRO A 109 2.85 14.71 1.32
C PRO A 109 2.36 13.27 1.32
N ARG A 110 3.30 12.34 1.48
CA ARG A 110 3.03 10.91 1.64
C ARG A 110 3.20 10.52 3.10
N THR A 111 2.42 9.56 3.54
CA THR A 111 2.55 8.93 4.86
C THR A 111 3.20 7.57 4.68
N VAL A 112 4.19 7.26 5.52
CA VAL A 112 4.78 5.93 5.63
C VAL A 112 4.26 5.29 6.92
N VAL A 113 3.74 4.07 6.80
CA VAL A 113 3.36 3.27 7.97
C VAL A 113 4.05 1.92 7.98
N THR A 114 4.44 1.46 9.16
CA THR A 114 5.14 0.19 9.36
C THR A 114 4.51 -0.60 10.49
N THR A 115 4.37 -1.92 10.34
CA THR A 115 3.99 -2.79 11.46
C THR A 115 5.18 -3.07 12.39
N VAL A 116 6.41 -2.85 11.89
CA VAL A 116 7.66 -2.95 12.64
C VAL A 116 8.58 -1.82 12.22
N ASP A 117 8.91 -0.93 13.17
CA ASP A 117 9.90 0.14 12.94
C ASP A 117 11.32 -0.42 12.83
N THR A 118 12.17 0.31 12.10
CA THR A 118 13.60 0.05 11.98
C THR A 118 14.41 1.26 12.44
N GLU A 119 15.73 1.14 12.44
CA GLU A 119 16.62 2.28 12.71
C GLU A 119 16.42 3.43 11.70
N ASN A 120 16.17 3.09 10.43
CA ASN A 120 16.13 4.06 9.33
C ASN A 120 14.72 4.48 8.92
N VAL A 121 13.71 3.67 9.23
CA VAL A 121 12.32 3.92 8.85
C VAL A 121 11.43 3.69 10.05
N LYS A 122 10.64 4.72 10.38
CA LYS A 122 9.65 4.71 11.45
C LYS A 122 8.28 5.05 10.88
N THR A 123 7.24 4.53 11.51
CA THR A 123 5.86 4.84 11.16
C THR A 123 5.59 6.34 11.45
N ASP A 124 5.02 7.06 10.48
CA ASP A 124 4.62 8.46 10.67
C ASP A 124 3.42 8.57 11.61
N ILE A 125 2.51 7.61 11.50
CA ILE A 125 1.33 7.44 12.36
C ILE A 125 1.16 5.96 12.73
N PRO A 126 0.49 5.61 13.84
CA PRO A 126 0.24 4.22 14.18
C PRO A 126 -0.53 3.48 13.08
N TRP A 127 -0.10 2.26 12.73
CA TRP A 127 -0.76 1.42 11.72
C TRP A 127 -2.28 1.27 11.93
N SER A 128 -2.70 1.18 13.20
CA SER A 128 -4.11 1.06 13.59
C SER A 128 -4.97 2.28 13.26
N GLN A 129 -4.38 3.44 12.98
CA GLN A 129 -5.11 4.62 12.50
C GLN A 129 -5.42 4.55 11.00
N MET A 130 -4.77 3.64 10.27
CA MET A 130 -4.93 3.47 8.83
C MET A 130 -5.67 2.18 8.45
N ALA A 131 -5.55 1.13 9.27
CA ALA A 131 -6.23 -0.13 9.07
C ALA A 131 -7.65 -0.10 9.67
N HIS A 132 -8.67 0.08 8.83
CA HIS A 132 -10.06 0.17 9.26
C HIS A 132 -10.83 -1.13 8.98
N SER A 133 -10.98 -1.99 9.99
CA SER A 133 -11.64 -3.30 9.85
C SER A 133 -13.11 -3.22 9.43
N GLU A 134 -13.78 -2.12 9.77
CA GLU A 134 -15.19 -1.90 9.45
C GLU A 134 -15.40 -1.29 8.06
N TRP A 135 -14.32 -0.91 7.35
CA TRP A 135 -14.41 -0.26 6.06
C TRP A 135 -14.25 -1.24 4.90
N PRO A 136 -14.77 -0.92 3.70
CA PRO A 136 -14.56 -1.74 2.53
C PRO A 136 -13.07 -1.99 2.25
N ASP A 137 -12.76 -3.18 1.76
CA ASP A 137 -11.40 -3.59 1.40
C ASP A 137 -10.78 -2.69 0.31
N GLU A 138 -11.61 -2.19 -0.60
CA GLU A 138 -11.20 -1.34 -1.72
C GLU A 138 -10.95 0.12 -1.31
N TRP A 139 -11.19 0.47 -0.04
CA TRP A 139 -10.99 1.83 0.43
C TRP A 139 -9.51 2.18 0.47
N TRP A 140 -9.19 3.42 0.07
CA TRP A 140 -7.84 3.97 0.11
C TRP A 140 -7.72 5.00 1.23
N ASN A 141 -6.49 5.27 1.67
CA ASN A 141 -6.26 6.40 2.56
C ASN A 141 -6.83 7.70 1.96
N HIS A 142 -7.33 8.58 2.82
CA HIS A 142 -8.13 9.72 2.43
C HIS A 142 -7.83 10.94 3.32
N THR A 143 -8.07 12.11 2.77
CA THR A 143 -8.18 13.38 3.51
C THR A 143 -9.61 13.94 3.42
N LEU A 144 -10.56 13.07 3.06
CA LEU A 144 -11.96 13.44 2.87
C LEU A 144 -12.64 13.81 4.20
N PRO A 145 -13.60 14.76 4.19
CA PRO A 145 -14.35 15.08 5.39
C PRO A 145 -15.18 13.89 5.89
N GLU A 146 -15.37 13.78 7.21
CA GLU A 146 -16.06 12.66 7.90
C GLU A 146 -17.40 12.26 7.26
N LYS A 147 -18.19 13.23 6.80
CA LYS A 147 -19.49 12.98 6.15
C LYS A 147 -19.43 12.18 4.84
N TRP A 148 -18.25 12.04 4.24
CA TRP A 148 -17.99 11.29 3.00
C TRP A 148 -17.36 9.92 3.25
N LEU A 149 -17.09 9.57 4.51
CA LEU A 149 -16.50 8.29 4.86
C LEU A 149 -17.54 7.18 4.81
N PRO A 150 -17.13 5.95 4.50
CA PRO A 150 -18.00 4.78 4.59
C PRO A 150 -18.52 4.66 6.03
N LYS A 151 -19.82 4.37 6.15
CA LYS A 151 -20.50 4.14 7.42
C LYS A 151 -20.55 2.66 7.74
#